data_AF-A0A8H7S117-F1
#
_entry.id   AF-A0A8H7S117-F1
#
_cell.length_a   1.000
_cell.length_b   1.000
_cell.length_c   1.000
_cell.angle_alpha   90.00
_cell.angle_beta   90.00
_cell.angle_gamma   90.00
#
_symmetry.space_group_name_H-M   'P 1'
#
loop_
_entity.id
_entity.type
_entity.pdbx_description
1 polymer ?
#
loop_
_entity_poly.entity_id
_entity_poly.type
_entity_poly.pdbx_seq_one_letter_code
_entity_poly.pdbx_strand_id
1 'polypeptide(L)'
;MSLKTPQDALTLHAKVINKISFNLPPRQLHSNDNRPLATTMTINNNDNDSKTLTQEPVYYKTLAQEIDETLNEIKSNPSNPAAYLHAAKLYSCQGDLHKAISIIRQGYWNVVLPSNELLFKQQLHSAMYRFDTRIDYINRCPYDVVCCIIDQIAIHCPTITKIECLMVCRSWRQKLLGYPRLWRDIDIYNATDNKKLHFALTKVSDRVQRLRIADKTRTDINLLFKTYSFTNLTALEIIYKGKSYSNNKHHDHDDGIYQQRK
;
A
#
# COMPACT_ATOMS: atom_id res chain seq x y z
N MET A 1 -31.86 26.45 -3.57
CA MET A 1 -32.14 26.04 -2.18
C MET A 1 -31.27 26.88 -1.28
N SER A 2 -31.86 27.79 -0.49
CA SER A 2 -31.12 28.61 0.47
C SER A 2 -31.05 27.86 1.80
N LEU A 3 -29.85 27.46 2.22
CA LEU A 3 -29.63 26.78 3.51
C LEU A 3 -29.61 27.84 4.60
N LYS A 4 -30.59 27.80 5.51
CA LYS A 4 -30.82 28.86 6.50
C LYS A 4 -29.99 28.72 7.77
N THR A 5 -29.36 27.57 8.00
CA THR A 5 -28.56 27.36 9.21
C THR A 5 -27.30 26.52 8.97
N PRO A 6 -26.22 26.70 9.78
CA PRO A 6 -25.02 25.86 9.74
C PRO A 6 -25.31 24.36 9.97
N GLN A 7 -26.39 24.04 10.70
CA GLN A 7 -26.82 22.67 10.97
C GLN A 7 -27.35 21.97 9.71
N ASP A 8 -27.95 22.72 8.78
CA ASP A 8 -28.45 22.20 7.51
C ASP A 8 -27.30 21.82 6.56
N ALA A 9 -26.18 22.55 6.64
CA ALA A 9 -24.97 22.25 5.87
C ALA A 9 -24.29 20.96 6.35
N LEU A 10 -24.20 20.72 7.66
CA LEU A 10 -23.66 19.49 8.24
C LEU A 10 -24.52 18.26 7.91
N THR A 11 -25.85 18.41 7.95
CA THR A 11 -26.79 17.33 7.62
C THR A 11 -26.74 16.97 6.12
N LEU A 12 -26.53 17.96 5.25
CA LEU A 12 -26.34 17.74 3.82
C LEU A 12 -24.99 17.05 3.54
N HIS A 13 -23.92 17.43 4.25
CA HIS A 13 -22.59 16.82 4.12
C HIS A 13 -22.58 15.34 4.52
N ALA A 14 -23.26 14.98 5.64
CA ALA A 14 -23.40 13.59 6.07
C ALA A 14 -24.20 12.74 5.08
N LYS A 15 -25.24 13.33 4.43
CA LYS A 15 -26.02 12.65 3.37
C LYS A 15 -25.22 12.46 2.08
N VAL A 16 -24.32 13.37 1.74
CA VAL A 16 -23.46 13.24 0.55
C VAL A 16 -22.37 12.19 0.77
N ILE A 17 -21.78 12.12 1.97
CA ILE A 17 -20.75 11.12 2.31
C ILE A 17 -21.31 9.68 2.28
N ASN A 18 -22.54 9.46 2.77
CA ASN A 18 -23.18 8.14 2.72
C ASN A 18 -23.67 7.72 1.33
N LYS A 19 -23.68 8.62 0.34
CA LYS A 19 -24.13 8.32 -1.03
C LYS A 19 -22.98 8.05 -1.99
N ILE A 20 -21.74 8.28 -1.56
CA ILE A 20 -20.52 7.95 -2.33
C ILE A 20 -20.02 6.58 -1.85
N SER A 21 -20.81 5.54 -2.08
CA SER A 21 -20.34 4.16 -2.03
C SER A 21 -19.67 3.86 -3.38
N PHE A 22 -18.34 3.95 -3.42
CA PHE A 22 -17.59 3.46 -4.58
C PHE A 22 -17.69 1.93 -4.62
N ASN A 23 -18.66 1.42 -5.38
CA ASN A 23 -18.61 0.04 -5.89
C ASN A 23 -17.51 -0.04 -6.95
N LEU A 24 -16.26 -0.06 -6.49
CA LEU A 24 -15.14 -0.51 -7.31
C LEU A 24 -15.07 -2.03 -7.21
N PRO A 25 -14.95 -2.77 -8.34
CA PRO A 25 -14.75 -4.21 -8.28
C PRO A 25 -13.48 -4.54 -7.48
N PRO A 26 -13.46 -5.66 -6.74
CA PRO A 26 -12.32 -6.04 -5.92
C PRO A 26 -11.08 -6.15 -6.81
N ARG A 27 -10.13 -5.24 -6.58
CA ARG A 27 -8.83 -5.27 -7.22
C ARG A 27 -8.01 -6.33 -6.48
N GLN A 28 -7.83 -7.49 -7.10
CA GLN A 28 -6.89 -8.49 -6.58
C GLN A 28 -5.47 -7.92 -6.66
N LEU A 29 -5.00 -7.39 -5.54
CA LEU A 29 -3.61 -7.01 -5.32
C LEU A 29 -2.90 -8.25 -4.78
N HIS A 30 -2.16 -8.93 -5.64
CA HIS A 30 -1.25 -9.98 -5.19
C HIS A 30 -0.15 -9.35 -4.29
N SER A 31 -0.03 -9.89 -3.08
CA SER A 31 1.04 -9.58 -2.12
C SER A 31 2.39 -10.01 -2.69
N ASN A 32 3.33 -9.07 -2.84
CA ASN A 32 4.73 -9.36 -3.18
C ASN A 32 5.52 -9.61 -1.88
N ASP A 33 5.73 -10.88 -1.54
CA ASP A 33 6.55 -11.32 -0.43
C ASP A 33 7.97 -11.70 -0.87
N ASN A 34 8.96 -10.94 -0.38
CA ASN A 34 10.38 -11.18 -0.59
C ASN A 34 11.08 -11.53 0.72
N ARG A 35 10.65 -12.59 1.41
CA ARG A 35 11.49 -13.29 2.40
C ARG A 35 11.22 -14.80 2.33
N PRO A 36 12.27 -15.64 2.30
CA PRO A 36 12.09 -17.08 2.42
C PRO A 36 11.68 -17.39 3.87
N LEU A 37 10.47 -17.89 4.06
CA LEU A 37 10.10 -18.65 5.25
C LEU A 37 10.09 -20.11 4.83
N ALA A 38 11.10 -20.86 5.27
CA ALA A 38 11.08 -22.32 5.18
C ALA A 38 9.97 -22.81 6.12
N THR A 39 8.80 -23.13 5.57
CA THR A 39 7.72 -23.77 6.33
C THR A 39 7.89 -25.27 6.19
N THR A 40 8.55 -25.89 7.15
CA THR A 40 8.57 -27.35 7.27
C THR A 40 7.21 -27.79 7.82
N MET A 41 6.33 -28.31 6.96
CA MET A 41 5.11 -28.99 7.41
C MET A 41 5.44 -30.44 7.71
N THR A 42 5.54 -30.79 8.99
CA THR A 42 5.62 -32.18 9.44
C THR A 42 4.21 -32.74 9.50
N ILE A 43 3.83 -33.59 8.55
CA ILE A 43 2.58 -34.35 8.59
C ILE A 43 2.88 -35.66 9.32
N ASN A 44 2.45 -35.78 10.57
CA ASN A 44 2.52 -37.04 11.31
C ASN A 44 1.40 -37.98 10.85
N ASN A 45 1.75 -38.92 9.97
CA ASN A 45 0.99 -40.15 9.81
C ASN A 45 1.67 -41.24 10.63
N ASN A 46 0.89 -42.02 11.38
CA ASN A 46 1.36 -43.03 12.36
C ASN A 46 2.03 -44.27 11.75
N ASP A 47 2.56 -44.19 10.53
CA ASP A 47 3.33 -45.27 9.91
C ASP A 47 4.79 -44.83 9.82
N ASN A 48 5.71 -45.71 10.24
CA ASN A 48 7.14 -45.46 10.53
C ASN A 48 8.02 -44.98 9.35
N ASP A 49 7.46 -44.46 8.25
CA ASP A 49 8.19 -43.91 7.11
C ASP A 49 8.04 -42.38 7.03
N SER A 50 8.86 -41.70 7.84
CA SER A 50 8.99 -40.23 7.77
C SER A 50 9.74 -39.78 6.51
N LYS A 51 9.03 -39.66 5.38
CA LYS A 51 9.53 -38.93 4.20
C LYS A 51 9.46 -37.42 4.46
N THR A 52 10.62 -36.79 4.67
CA THR A 52 10.76 -35.34 4.67
C THR A 52 10.54 -34.81 3.26
N LEU A 53 9.35 -34.28 2.99
CA LEU A 53 9.07 -33.55 1.75
C LEU A 53 9.67 -32.14 1.89
N THR A 54 10.88 -31.95 1.38
CA THR A 54 11.48 -30.62 1.25
C THR A 54 10.72 -29.85 0.16
N GLN A 55 9.75 -29.03 0.56
CA GLN A 55 9.21 -28.00 -0.33
C GLN A 55 10.32 -27.00 -0.60
N GLU A 56 10.76 -26.91 -1.86
CA GLU A 56 11.69 -25.85 -2.26
C GLU A 56 11.03 -24.49 -1.99
N PRO A 57 11.78 -23.51 -1.44
CA PRO A 57 11.25 -22.18 -1.20
C PRO A 57 10.80 -21.59 -2.53
N VAL A 58 9.49 -21.33 -2.66
CA VAL A 58 8.92 -20.61 -3.80
C VAL A 58 9.46 -19.18 -3.77
N TYR A 59 10.49 -18.92 -4.56
CA TYR A 59 11.09 -17.60 -4.66
C TYR A 59 10.18 -16.73 -5.53
N TYR A 60 9.41 -15.84 -4.91
CA TYR A 60 8.65 -14.84 -5.66
C TYR A 60 9.62 -13.84 -6.27
N LYS A 61 9.70 -13.87 -7.59
CA LYS A 61 10.48 -12.92 -8.37
C LYS A 61 9.86 -11.53 -8.25
N THR A 62 10.69 -10.52 -8.04
CA THR A 62 10.18 -9.13 -7.97
C THR A 62 9.77 -8.65 -9.35
N LEU A 63 8.76 -7.76 -9.41
CA LEU A 63 8.35 -7.14 -10.68
C LEU A 63 9.52 -6.44 -11.39
N ALA A 64 10.48 -5.87 -10.64
CA ALA A 64 11.67 -5.24 -11.20
C ALA A 64 12.61 -6.26 -11.86
N GLN A 65 12.90 -7.37 -11.19
CA GLN A 65 13.67 -8.48 -11.77
C GLN A 65 12.98 -9.06 -13.00
N GLU A 66 11.64 -9.13 -12.99
CA GLU A 66 10.86 -9.64 -14.12
C GLU A 66 10.92 -8.72 -15.33
N ILE A 67 10.87 -7.41 -15.10
CA ILE A 67 11.11 -6.41 -16.13
C ILE A 67 12.53 -6.58 -16.69
N ASP A 68 13.55 -6.66 -15.84
CA ASP A 68 14.95 -6.74 -16.29
C ASP A 68 15.23 -7.99 -17.13
N GLU A 69 14.71 -9.15 -16.73
CA GLU A 69 14.84 -10.38 -17.51
C GLU A 69 14.11 -10.30 -18.85
N THR A 70 12.89 -9.74 -18.86
CA THR A 70 12.13 -9.59 -20.12
C THR A 70 12.82 -8.59 -21.05
N LEU A 71 13.43 -7.52 -20.52
CA LEU A 71 14.22 -6.59 -21.32
C LEU A 71 15.50 -7.23 -21.87
N ASN A 72 16.14 -8.13 -21.10
CA ASN A 72 17.28 -8.89 -21.59
C ASN A 72 16.87 -9.88 -22.69
N GLU A 73 15.69 -10.48 -22.59
CA GLU A 73 15.11 -11.31 -23.65
C GLU A 73 14.85 -10.51 -24.95
N ILE A 74 14.32 -9.29 -24.84
CA ILE A 74 14.16 -8.39 -26.00
C ILE A 74 15.52 -8.08 -26.65
N LYS A 75 16.57 -7.88 -25.83
CA LYS A 75 17.92 -7.61 -26.35
C LYS A 75 18.53 -8.82 -27.04
N SER A 76 18.38 -10.02 -26.47
CA SER A 76 18.93 -11.25 -27.04
C SER A 76 18.14 -11.74 -28.25
N ASN A 77 16.84 -11.50 -28.28
CA ASN A 77 15.95 -11.84 -29.39
C ASN A 77 15.00 -10.68 -29.73
N PRO A 78 15.46 -9.67 -30.49
CA PRO A 78 14.65 -8.51 -30.86
C PRO A 78 13.45 -8.83 -31.73
N SER A 79 13.37 -10.03 -32.31
CA SER A 79 12.25 -10.52 -33.13
C SER A 79 11.16 -11.25 -32.34
N ASN A 80 11.27 -11.34 -31.01
CA ASN A 80 10.23 -11.99 -30.19
C ASN A 80 9.10 -11.00 -29.81
N PRO A 81 7.89 -11.08 -30.42
CA PRO A 81 6.80 -10.16 -30.11
C PRO A 81 6.26 -10.35 -28.70
N ALA A 82 6.32 -11.58 -28.16
CA ALA A 82 5.81 -11.90 -26.83
C ALA A 82 6.59 -11.17 -25.74
N ALA A 83 7.92 -11.03 -25.90
CA ALA A 83 8.78 -10.33 -24.95
C ALA A 83 8.41 -8.84 -24.83
N TYR A 84 8.15 -8.15 -25.95
CA TYR A 84 7.68 -6.75 -25.92
C TYR A 84 6.32 -6.60 -25.23
N LEU A 85 5.36 -7.46 -25.57
CA LEU A 85 4.03 -7.42 -24.96
C LEU A 85 4.08 -7.73 -23.46
N HIS A 86 4.95 -8.67 -23.07
CA HIS A 86 5.18 -9.00 -21.67
C HIS A 86 5.78 -7.82 -20.91
N ALA A 87 6.87 -7.21 -21.41
CA ALA A 87 7.48 -6.04 -20.80
C ALA A 87 6.50 -4.87 -20.67
N ALA A 88 5.68 -4.62 -21.70
CA ALA A 88 4.66 -3.59 -21.66
C ALA A 88 3.57 -3.85 -20.60
N LYS A 89 3.16 -5.12 -20.44
CA LYS A 89 2.24 -5.53 -19.38
C LYS A 89 2.85 -5.29 -18.00
N LEU A 90 4.11 -5.66 -17.79
CA LEU A 90 4.82 -5.44 -16.53
C LEU A 90 4.94 -3.94 -16.20
N TYR A 91 5.31 -3.09 -17.17
CA TYR A 91 5.31 -1.64 -16.99
C TYR A 91 3.92 -1.08 -16.69
N SER A 92 2.88 -1.60 -17.34
CA SER A 92 1.50 -1.22 -17.04
C SER A 92 1.07 -1.61 -15.63
N CYS A 93 1.52 -2.77 -15.13
CA CYS A 93 1.31 -3.20 -13.74
C CYS A 93 2.06 -2.31 -12.75
N GLN A 94 3.27 -1.85 -13.10
CA GLN A 94 4.01 -0.84 -12.32
C GLN A 94 3.34 0.55 -12.37
N GLY A 95 2.38 0.76 -13.27
CA GLY A 95 1.70 2.03 -13.49
C GLY A 95 2.51 3.02 -14.34
N ASP A 96 3.61 2.59 -14.94
CA ASP A 96 4.43 3.37 -15.89
C ASP A 96 3.90 3.17 -17.31
N LEU A 97 2.73 3.76 -17.56
CA LEU A 97 2.05 3.63 -18.86
C LEU A 97 2.84 4.26 -20.00
N HIS A 98 3.70 5.25 -19.72
CA HIS A 98 4.55 5.85 -20.76
C HIS A 98 5.58 4.85 -21.27
N LYS A 99 6.28 4.13 -20.38
CA LYS A 99 7.19 3.06 -20.78
C LYS A 99 6.44 1.90 -21.45
N ALA A 100 5.26 1.52 -20.95
CA ALA A 100 4.45 0.50 -21.59
C ALA A 100 4.12 0.85 -23.05
N ILE A 101 3.63 2.08 -23.30
CA ILE A 101 3.35 2.59 -24.66
C ILE A 101 4.62 2.59 -25.52
N SER A 102 5.76 3.03 -24.97
CA SER A 102 7.04 3.06 -25.67
C SER A 102 7.49 1.66 -26.11
N ILE A 103 7.41 0.67 -25.22
CA ILE A 103 7.79 -0.72 -25.52
C ILE A 103 6.84 -1.35 -26.55
N ILE A 104 5.53 -1.09 -26.46
CA ILE A 104 4.55 -1.57 -27.45
C ILE A 104 4.87 -0.98 -28.82
N ARG A 105 5.18 0.32 -28.90
CA ARG A 105 5.58 0.96 -30.17
C ARG A 105 6.87 0.38 -30.72
N GLN A 106 7.86 0.14 -29.85
CA GLN A 106 9.12 -0.49 -30.27
C GLN A 106 8.88 -1.89 -30.84
N GLY A 107 8.07 -2.73 -30.18
CA GLY A 107 7.68 -4.04 -30.69
C GLY A 107 6.88 -3.95 -32.00
N TYR A 108 6.01 -2.93 -32.12
CA TYR A 108 5.25 -2.67 -33.34
C TYR A 108 6.18 -2.38 -34.55
N TRP A 109 7.21 -1.56 -34.35
CA TRP A 109 8.13 -1.21 -35.45
C TRP A 109 9.18 -2.28 -35.75
N ASN A 110 9.61 -3.06 -34.75
CA ASN A 110 10.72 -4.00 -34.91
C ASN A 110 10.28 -5.41 -35.31
N VAL A 111 9.04 -5.83 -34.99
CA VAL A 111 8.65 -7.25 -35.03
C VAL A 111 7.38 -7.50 -35.84
N VAL A 112 6.64 -6.48 -36.25
CA VAL A 112 5.29 -6.68 -36.79
C VAL A 112 5.33 -7.46 -38.10
N LEU A 113 5.00 -8.74 -37.94
CA LEU A 113 4.44 -9.60 -38.95
C LEU A 113 2.92 -9.34 -38.98
N PRO A 114 2.26 -9.50 -40.14
CA PRO A 114 0.81 -9.32 -40.26
C PRO A 114 -0.01 -10.11 -39.23
N SER A 115 0.49 -11.27 -38.80
CA SER A 115 -0.17 -12.13 -37.79
C SER A 115 -0.27 -11.51 -36.39
N ASN A 116 0.63 -10.59 -36.01
CA ASN A 116 0.67 -9.99 -34.67
C ASN A 116 0.26 -8.51 -34.66
N GLU A 117 0.04 -7.91 -35.83
CA GLU A 117 -0.25 -6.48 -35.97
C GLU A 117 -1.48 -6.05 -35.16
N LEU A 118 -2.56 -6.84 -35.25
CA LEU A 118 -3.81 -6.57 -34.55
C LEU A 118 -3.61 -6.55 -33.02
N LEU A 119 -2.80 -7.47 -32.50
CA LEU A 119 -2.53 -7.58 -31.08
C LEU A 119 -1.76 -6.35 -30.56
N PHE A 120 -0.71 -5.92 -31.27
CA PHE A 120 0.01 -4.69 -30.91
C PHE A 120 -0.89 -3.46 -30.99
N LYS A 121 -1.72 -3.32 -32.02
CA LYS A 121 -2.68 -2.21 -32.16
C LYS A 121 -3.67 -2.18 -30.99
N GLN A 122 -4.22 -3.33 -30.61
CA GLN A 122 -5.15 -3.45 -29.49
C GLN A 122 -4.48 -3.09 -28.15
N GLN A 123 -3.27 -3.61 -27.90
CA GLN A 123 -2.52 -3.31 -26.67
C GLN A 123 -2.11 -1.84 -26.61
N LEU A 124 -1.68 -1.26 -27.73
CA LEU A 124 -1.34 0.16 -27.83
C LEU A 124 -2.56 1.04 -27.54
N HIS A 125 -3.70 0.75 -28.17
CA HIS A 125 -4.94 1.48 -27.95
C HIS A 125 -5.38 1.40 -26.49
N SER A 126 -5.35 0.21 -25.88
CA SER A 126 -5.68 0.04 -24.46
C SER A 126 -4.73 0.81 -23.54
N ALA A 127 -3.41 0.76 -23.80
CA ALA A 127 -2.43 1.48 -23.01
C ALA A 127 -2.58 3.01 -23.14
N MET A 128 -2.81 3.52 -24.35
CA MET A 128 -3.07 4.94 -24.61
C MET A 128 -4.37 5.40 -23.97
N TYR A 129 -5.46 4.65 -24.15
CA TYR A 129 -6.74 4.95 -23.50
C TYR A 129 -6.59 5.02 -21.97
N ARG A 130 -5.89 4.07 -21.36
CA ARG A 130 -5.60 4.08 -19.91
C ARG A 130 -4.71 5.24 -19.49
N PHE A 131 -3.80 5.68 -20.36
CA PHE A 131 -2.96 6.84 -20.11
C PHE A 131 -3.78 8.13 -20.13
N ASP A 132 -4.63 8.30 -21.14
CA ASP A 132 -5.48 9.48 -21.33
C ASP A 132 -6.60 9.57 -20.29
N THR A 133 -7.17 8.42 -19.90
CA THR A 133 -8.24 8.35 -18.88
C THR A 133 -7.72 8.39 -17.44
N ARG A 134 -6.40 8.28 -17.22
CA ARG A 134 -5.79 8.50 -15.90
C ARG A 134 -5.81 9.99 -15.59
N ILE A 135 -7.00 10.49 -15.26
CA ILE A 135 -7.15 11.82 -14.70
C ILE A 135 -6.53 11.79 -13.31
N ASP A 136 -5.37 12.41 -13.17
CA ASP A 136 -4.76 12.69 -11.87
C ASP A 136 -5.54 13.84 -11.22
N TYR A 137 -6.70 13.50 -10.66
CA TYR A 137 -7.60 14.47 -10.05
C TYR A 137 -6.89 15.34 -9.01
N ILE A 138 -5.95 14.78 -8.25
CA ILE A 138 -5.18 15.54 -7.25
C ILE A 138 -4.31 16.62 -7.87
N ASN A 139 -3.69 16.36 -9.01
CA ASN A 139 -2.87 17.39 -9.67
C ASN A 139 -3.70 18.42 -10.44
N ARG A 140 -4.95 18.10 -10.79
CA ARG A 140 -5.87 19.05 -11.45
C ARG A 140 -6.72 19.85 -10.46
N CYS A 141 -6.91 19.36 -9.25
CA CYS A 141 -7.63 20.09 -8.23
C CYS A 141 -6.83 21.30 -7.73
N PRO A 142 -7.48 22.45 -7.49
CA PRO A 142 -6.91 23.56 -6.74
C PRO A 142 -6.29 23.09 -5.41
N TYR A 143 -5.18 23.72 -5.00
CA TYR A 143 -4.40 23.28 -3.85
C TYR A 143 -5.20 23.29 -2.54
N ASP A 144 -6.03 24.30 -2.35
CA ASP A 144 -6.99 24.44 -1.24
C ASP A 144 -7.96 23.27 -1.16
N VAL A 145 -8.52 22.83 -2.29
CA VAL A 145 -9.40 21.65 -2.33
C VAL A 145 -8.65 20.38 -1.93
N VAL A 146 -7.40 20.21 -2.40
CA VAL A 146 -6.56 19.08 -2.00
C VAL A 146 -6.26 19.12 -0.50
N CYS A 147 -5.94 20.29 0.05
CA CYS A 147 -5.74 20.44 1.50
C CYS A 147 -6.98 20.07 2.30
N CYS A 148 -8.17 20.51 1.88
CA CYS A 148 -9.43 20.12 2.50
C CYS A 148 -9.61 18.59 2.51
N ILE A 149 -9.33 17.90 1.41
CA ILE A 149 -9.41 16.44 1.34
C ILE A 149 -8.41 15.78 2.31
N ILE A 150 -7.16 16.27 2.33
CA ILE A 150 -6.12 15.72 3.22
C ILE A 150 -6.47 15.96 4.69
N ASP A 151 -7.04 17.11 5.03
CA ASP A 151 -7.52 17.39 6.39
C ASP A 151 -8.63 16.42 6.80
N GLN A 152 -9.58 16.12 5.90
CA GLN A 152 -10.61 15.10 6.17
C GLN A 152 -9.98 13.72 6.42
N ILE A 153 -8.97 13.34 5.64
CA ILE A 153 -8.22 12.09 5.86
C ILE A 153 -7.49 12.12 7.21
N ALA A 154 -6.88 13.25 7.55
CA ALA A 154 -6.14 13.40 8.80
C ALA A 154 -7.02 13.22 10.03
N ILE A 155 -8.23 13.78 9.99
CA ILE A 155 -9.20 13.78 11.09
C ILE A 155 -9.93 12.44 11.20
N HIS A 156 -10.39 11.88 10.07
CA HIS A 156 -11.37 10.80 10.09
C HIS A 156 -10.80 9.43 9.74
N CYS A 157 -9.60 9.35 9.15
CA CYS A 157 -9.05 8.07 8.71
C CYS A 157 -8.02 7.52 9.70
N PRO A 158 -8.04 6.20 9.97
CA PRO A 158 -6.99 5.57 10.76
C PRO A 158 -5.65 5.59 10.01
N THR A 159 -4.54 5.41 10.75
CA THR A 159 -3.17 5.40 10.19
C THR A 159 -3.02 4.50 8.97
N ILE A 160 -3.63 3.31 9.02
CA ILE A 160 -3.53 2.34 7.91
C ILE A 160 -4.10 2.91 6.61
N THR A 161 -5.25 3.58 6.66
CA THR A 161 -5.85 4.22 5.49
C THR A 161 -4.98 5.39 5.01
N LYS A 162 -4.39 6.19 5.92
CA LYS A 162 -3.44 7.25 5.55
C LYS A 162 -2.25 6.68 4.76
N ILE A 163 -1.72 5.54 5.20
CA ILE A 163 -0.62 4.82 4.54
C ILE A 163 -1.09 4.27 3.17
N GLU A 164 -2.29 3.73 3.06
CA GLU A 164 -2.83 3.25 1.79
C GLU A 164 -3.00 4.38 0.77
N CYS A 165 -3.35 5.59 1.22
CA CYS A 165 -3.39 6.76 0.34
C CYS A 165 -2.02 7.09 -0.29
N LEU A 166 -0.89 6.77 0.38
CA LEU A 166 0.46 6.90 -0.20
C LEU A 166 0.72 5.96 -1.39
N MET A 167 -0.13 4.94 -1.55
CA MET A 167 0.00 3.91 -2.58
C MET A 167 -0.93 4.16 -3.78
N VAL A 168 -1.80 5.17 -3.74
CA VAL A 168 -2.76 5.48 -4.81
C VAL A 168 -2.05 5.91 -6.10
N CYS A 169 -1.27 6.99 -6.03
CA CYS A 169 -0.42 7.44 -7.13
C CYS A 169 0.74 8.30 -6.60
N ARG A 170 1.68 8.65 -7.50
CA ARG A 170 2.86 9.48 -7.16
C ARG A 170 2.46 10.86 -6.62
N SER A 171 1.41 11.45 -7.19
CA SER A 171 0.94 12.80 -6.84
C SER A 171 0.27 12.83 -5.48
N TRP A 172 -0.63 11.88 -5.20
CA TRP A 172 -1.18 11.64 -3.86
C TRP A 172 -0.05 11.48 -2.84
N ARG A 173 0.92 10.60 -3.12
CA ARG A 173 2.07 10.39 -2.25
C ARG A 173 2.84 11.69 -1.97
N GLN A 174 3.17 12.46 -3.01
CA GLN A 174 3.92 13.70 -2.86
C GLN A 174 3.15 14.74 -2.05
N LYS A 175 1.85 14.90 -2.29
CA LYS A 175 1.00 15.87 -1.56
C LYS A 175 0.80 15.47 -0.10
N LEU A 176 0.49 14.20 0.17
CA LEU A 176 0.32 13.67 1.53
C LEU A 176 1.63 13.75 2.31
N LEU A 177 2.75 13.29 1.75
CA LEU A 177 4.06 13.42 2.39
C LEU A 177 4.48 14.89 2.55
N GLY A 178 3.96 15.80 1.73
CA GLY A 178 4.19 17.24 1.87
C GLY A 178 3.33 17.92 2.93
N TYR A 179 2.41 17.20 3.58
CA TYR A 179 1.42 17.77 4.50
C TYR A 179 1.68 17.34 5.95
N PRO A 180 2.43 18.13 6.76
CA PRO A 180 2.90 17.67 8.07
C PRO A 180 1.79 17.33 9.05
N ARG A 181 0.65 18.04 8.99
CA ARG A 181 -0.49 17.83 9.91
C ARG A 181 -1.06 16.41 9.83
N LEU A 182 -1.00 15.78 8.67
CA LEU A 182 -1.50 14.41 8.45
C LEU A 182 -0.77 13.36 9.31
N TRP A 183 0.51 13.60 9.58
CA TRP A 183 1.44 12.64 10.19
C TRP A 183 1.78 12.95 11.65
N ARG A 184 1.17 13.97 12.24
CA ARG A 184 1.40 14.34 13.65
C ARG A 184 1.00 13.21 14.58
N ASP A 185 -0.13 12.57 14.27
CA ASP A 185 -0.73 11.52 15.08
C ASP A 185 -0.68 10.20 14.30
N ILE A 186 0.14 9.28 14.80
CA ILE A 186 0.32 7.94 14.23
C ILE A 186 -0.05 6.91 15.29
N ASP A 187 -1.03 6.09 14.94
CA ASP A 187 -1.35 4.89 15.68
C ASP A 187 -0.86 3.64 14.95
N ILE A 188 -0.10 2.80 15.64
CA ILE A 188 0.39 1.50 15.19
C ILE A 188 -0.39 0.42 15.94
N TYR A 189 -1.43 -0.10 15.28
CA TYR A 189 -2.20 -1.26 15.76
C TYR A 189 -1.87 -2.49 14.90
N ASN A 190 -2.00 -3.69 15.50
CA ASN A 190 -1.91 -5.00 14.85
C ASN A 190 -0.61 -5.28 14.06
N ALA A 191 -0.54 -6.47 13.44
CA ALA A 191 0.40 -6.82 12.38
C ALA A 191 0.04 -6.07 11.08
N THR A 192 0.04 -4.74 11.13
CA THR A 192 0.02 -3.90 9.93
C THR A 192 1.13 -4.38 8.99
N ASP A 193 0.85 -4.37 7.67
CA ASP A 193 1.83 -4.72 6.65
C ASP A 193 3.12 -3.91 6.91
N ASN A 194 4.10 -4.59 7.50
CA ASN A 194 5.28 -3.96 8.07
C ASN A 194 6.04 -3.18 6.97
N LYS A 195 5.90 -3.57 5.70
CA LYS A 195 6.56 -2.89 4.57
C LYS A 195 5.96 -1.52 4.30
N LYS A 196 4.62 -1.41 4.26
CA LYS A 196 3.93 -0.14 4.03
C LYS A 196 4.13 0.83 5.20
N LEU A 197 4.02 0.30 6.43
CA LEU A 197 4.30 1.08 7.63
C LEU A 197 5.76 1.55 7.66
N HIS A 198 6.71 0.66 7.38
CA HIS A 198 8.12 1.03 7.28
C HIS A 198 8.36 2.11 6.23
N PHE A 199 7.81 1.93 5.02
CA PHE A 199 7.89 2.94 3.97
C PHE A 199 7.38 4.30 4.44
N ALA A 200 6.21 4.36 5.09
CA ALA A 200 5.68 5.61 5.61
C ALA A 200 6.58 6.21 6.70
N LEU A 201 6.95 5.43 7.73
CA LEU A 201 7.75 5.90 8.87
C LEU A 201 9.14 6.39 8.46
N THR A 202 9.79 5.77 7.48
CA THR A 202 11.07 6.28 6.94
C THR A 202 10.97 7.69 6.33
N LYS A 203 9.77 8.16 6.01
CA LYS A 203 9.53 9.47 5.38
C LYS A 203 8.94 10.52 6.32
N VAL A 204 8.35 10.11 7.45
CA VAL A 204 7.59 11.02 8.31
C VAL A 204 7.91 10.91 9.79
N SER A 205 8.83 10.04 10.23
CA SER A 205 9.13 9.83 11.66
C SER A 205 9.54 11.12 12.37
N ASP A 206 10.25 12.01 11.69
CA ASP A 206 10.66 13.33 12.17
C ASP A 206 9.47 14.28 12.42
N ARG A 207 8.27 13.97 11.94
CA ARG A 207 7.07 14.82 12.05
C ARG A 207 6.03 14.28 13.03
N VAL A 208 6.25 13.07 13.53
CA VAL A 208 5.34 12.42 14.49
C VAL A 208 5.48 13.12 15.83
N GLN A 209 4.35 13.60 16.35
CA GLN A 209 4.24 14.25 17.65
C GLN A 209 3.58 13.33 18.67
N ARG A 210 2.60 12.52 18.23
CA ARG A 210 1.91 11.56 19.06
C ARG A 210 2.01 10.19 18.42
N LEU A 211 2.57 9.25 19.15
CA LEU A 211 2.72 7.86 18.73
C LEU A 211 1.97 6.96 19.71
N ARG A 212 0.96 6.24 19.22
CA ARG A 212 0.28 5.19 19.96
C ARG A 212 0.68 3.84 19.39
N ILE A 213 1.10 2.92 20.24
CA ILE A 213 1.51 1.57 19.86
C ILE A 213 0.67 0.60 20.67
N ALA A 214 -0.07 -0.27 19.99
CA ALA A 214 -0.81 -1.35 20.63
C ALA A 214 -0.39 -2.70 20.07
N ASP A 215 -0.53 -3.75 20.87
CA ASP A 215 -0.41 -5.15 20.42
C ASP A 215 0.96 -5.51 19.82
N LYS A 216 2.03 -4.85 20.29
CA LYS A 216 3.41 -5.12 19.87
C LYS A 216 4.22 -5.70 21.02
N THR A 217 5.15 -6.61 20.71
CA THR A 217 6.09 -7.13 21.71
C THR A 217 7.09 -6.03 22.09
N ARG A 218 7.71 -6.15 23.27
CA ARG A 218 8.79 -5.25 23.68
C ARG A 218 9.94 -5.23 22.66
N THR A 219 10.23 -6.37 22.03
CA THR A 219 11.25 -6.50 20.99
C THR A 219 10.88 -5.68 19.75
N ASP A 220 9.62 -5.74 19.30
CA ASP A 220 9.14 -4.95 18.16
C ASP A 220 9.21 -3.45 18.44
N ILE A 221 8.83 -3.04 19.66
CA ILE A 221 8.90 -1.64 20.09
C ILE A 221 10.35 -1.17 20.09
N ASN A 222 11.27 -1.96 20.66
CA ASN A 222 12.69 -1.62 20.65
C ASN A 222 13.25 -1.52 19.23
N LEU A 223 12.85 -2.43 18.33
CA LEU A 223 13.25 -2.39 16.93
C LEU A 223 12.71 -1.13 16.23
N LEU A 224 11.46 -0.74 16.51
CA LEU A 224 10.85 0.49 16.00
C LEU A 224 11.71 1.72 16.37
N PHE A 225 12.01 1.91 17.65
CA PHE A 225 12.78 3.07 18.12
C PHE A 225 14.27 3.02 17.73
N LYS A 226 14.83 1.83 17.46
CA LYS A 226 16.17 1.71 16.86
C LYS A 226 16.18 2.09 15.37
N THR A 227 15.08 1.82 14.68
CA THR A 227 14.98 2.01 13.21
C THR A 227 14.63 3.44 12.84
N TYR A 228 13.77 4.10 13.62
CA TYR A 228 13.28 5.44 13.30
C TYR A 228 13.60 6.44 14.41
N SER A 229 14.00 7.64 13.99
CA SER A 229 14.18 8.77 14.90
C SER A 229 12.89 9.59 14.94
N PHE A 230 12.25 9.63 16.11
CA PHE A 230 11.06 10.44 16.39
C PHE A 230 11.45 11.71 17.13
N THR A 231 12.19 12.60 16.48
CA THR A 231 12.80 13.80 17.11
C THR A 231 11.77 14.79 17.67
N ASN A 232 10.56 14.79 17.13
CA ASN A 232 9.48 15.70 17.53
C ASN A 232 8.40 15.02 18.38
N LEU A 233 8.68 13.83 18.93
CA LEU A 233 7.70 13.07 19.72
C LEU A 233 7.43 13.74 21.07
N THR A 234 6.20 14.22 21.26
CA THR A 234 5.73 14.86 22.50
C THR A 234 4.84 13.95 23.34
N ALA A 235 4.22 12.93 22.74
CA ALA A 235 3.38 11.97 23.45
C ALA A 235 3.61 10.54 22.94
N LEU A 236 3.80 9.61 23.86
CA LEU A 236 3.94 8.18 23.58
C LEU A 236 2.94 7.40 24.44
N GLU A 237 2.12 6.58 23.80
CA GLU A 237 1.18 5.68 24.46
C GLU A 237 1.46 4.24 24.03
N ILE A 238 1.74 3.35 24.98
CA ILE A 238 1.99 1.93 24.72
C ILE A 238 0.91 1.11 25.42
N ILE A 239 0.09 0.45 24.61
CA ILE A 239 -1.01 -0.40 25.06
C ILE A 239 -0.59 -1.85 24.88
N TYR A 240 -0.23 -2.51 25.98
CA TYR A 240 0.01 -3.95 25.96
C TYR A 240 -1.33 -4.66 25.89
N LYS A 241 -1.44 -5.75 25.11
CA LYS A 241 -2.55 -6.69 25.31
C LYS A 241 -2.47 -7.14 26.76
N GLY A 242 -3.35 -6.63 27.61
CA GLY A 242 -3.71 -7.33 28.81
C GLY A 242 -4.09 -8.73 28.34
N LYS A 243 -3.35 -9.75 28.78
CA LYS A 243 -3.97 -11.06 28.84
C LYS A 243 -5.18 -10.82 29.72
N SER A 244 -6.37 -10.72 29.12
CA SER A 244 -7.61 -10.90 29.86
C SER A 244 -7.54 -12.32 30.38
N TYR A 245 -6.86 -12.51 31.51
CA TYR A 245 -7.09 -13.65 32.36
C TYR A 245 -8.49 -13.40 32.90
N SER A 246 -9.52 -13.75 32.13
CA SER A 246 -10.83 -14.02 32.68
C SER A 246 -10.71 -15.32 33.48
N ASN A 247 -9.99 -15.26 34.60
CA ASN A 247 -10.34 -16.11 35.70
C ASN A 247 -11.68 -15.57 36.16
N ASN A 248 -12.75 -16.28 35.83
CA ASN A 248 -13.99 -16.22 36.56
C ASN A 248 -13.66 -16.45 38.05
N LYS A 249 -13.42 -15.36 38.76
CA LYS A 249 -13.69 -15.15 40.18
C LYS A 249 -13.57 -13.64 40.42
N HIS A 250 -14.74 -13.03 40.56
CA HIS A 250 -14.98 -11.65 40.99
C HIS A 250 -13.83 -11.04 41.80
N HIS A 251 -13.15 -10.05 41.22
CA HIS A 251 -12.80 -8.84 41.94
C HIS A 251 -12.49 -7.71 40.95
N ASP A 252 -13.16 -6.59 41.16
CA ASP A 252 -12.94 -5.32 40.47
C ASP A 252 -11.48 -4.91 40.58
N HIS A 253 -10.77 -4.77 39.45
CA HIS A 253 -9.52 -4.02 39.42
C HIS A 253 -9.28 -3.31 38.09
N ASP A 254 -9.00 -2.01 38.26
CA ASP A 254 -8.59 -0.96 37.33
C ASP A 254 -7.62 -1.37 36.21
N ASP A 255 -7.94 -0.99 34.98
CA ASP A 255 -7.05 -1.01 33.82
C ASP A 255 -6.01 0.13 33.94
N GLY A 256 -4.77 -0.23 34.29
CA GLY A 256 -3.67 0.72 34.43
C GLY A 256 -3.15 1.26 33.09
N ILE A 257 -3.53 2.50 32.74
CA ILE A 257 -2.93 3.27 31.64
C ILE A 257 -1.61 3.88 32.11
N TYR A 258 -0.47 3.36 31.63
CA TYR A 258 0.84 4.01 31.85
C TYR A 258 1.01 5.18 30.87
N GLN A 259 0.66 6.40 31.29
CA GLN A 259 1.06 7.62 30.59
C GLN A 259 2.44 8.08 31.06
N GLN A 260 3.48 7.87 30.25
CA GLN A 260 4.75 8.60 30.41
C GLN A 260 4.63 9.94 29.69
N ARG A 261 4.36 11.01 30.44
CA ARG A 261 4.59 12.38 29.97
C ARG A 261 6.08 12.69 30.15
N LYS A 262 6.73 13.11 29.06
CA LYS A 262 8.04 13.78 29.10
C LYS A 262 7.85 15.26 29.33
#